data_AF-A0A3A5QBL2-F1
#
_entry.id   AF-A0A3A5QBL2-F1
#
_cell.length_a   1.000
_cell.length_b   1.000
_cell.length_c   1.000
_cell.angle_alpha   90.00
_cell.angle_beta   90.00
_cell.angle_gamma   90.00
#
_symmetry.space_group_name_H-M   'P 1'
#
loop_
_entity.id
_entity.type
_entity.pdbx_description
1 polymer ?
#
loop_
_entity_poly.entity_id
_entity_poly.type
_entity_poly.pdbx_seq_one_letter_code
_entity_poly.pdbx_strand_id
1 'polypeptide(L)'
;MLSMMFMCLIASAQMVGGFQQGNDGHIYFVANNQTGATFNIQIVAASTDRNNSETKTMTPNGGFYLGPTTPWRWYWKRGDKISVVYANGQSQTWVC
;
A
#
# COMPACT_ATOMS: atom_id res chain seq x y z
N MET A 1 -23.30 -12.43 -32.35
CA MET A 1 -22.05 -11.97 -31.68
C MET A 1 -22.23 -12.21 -30.20
N LEU A 2 -21.45 -13.12 -29.63
CA LEU A 2 -21.53 -13.48 -28.21
C LEU A 2 -20.88 -12.34 -27.40
N SER A 3 -21.67 -11.57 -26.66
CA SER A 3 -21.16 -10.49 -25.80
C SER A 3 -20.44 -11.12 -24.61
N MET A 4 -19.11 -11.09 -24.64
CA MET A 4 -18.26 -11.55 -23.55
C MET A 4 -18.33 -10.49 -22.44
N MET A 5 -19.28 -10.63 -21.52
CA MET A 5 -19.30 -9.86 -20.29
C MET A 5 -18.04 -10.21 -19.49
N PHE A 6 -17.02 -9.35 -19.60
CA PHE A 6 -15.83 -9.40 -18.76
C PHE A 6 -16.27 -8.97 -17.35
N MET A 7 -16.82 -9.90 -16.56
CA MET A 7 -16.97 -9.71 -15.13
C MET A 7 -15.56 -9.59 -14.54
N CYS A 8 -15.08 -8.35 -14.43
CA CYS A 8 -13.92 -8.05 -13.61
C CYS A 8 -14.35 -8.41 -12.18
N LEU A 9 -13.94 -9.58 -11.70
CA LEU A 9 -14.04 -9.94 -10.30
C LEU A 9 -13.33 -8.83 -9.54
N ILE A 10 -14.11 -7.93 -8.92
CA ILE A 10 -13.56 -6.93 -8.01
C ILE A 10 -13.12 -7.74 -6.80
N ALA A 11 -11.88 -8.25 -6.84
CA ALA A 11 -11.21 -8.72 -5.66
C ALA A 11 -11.21 -7.53 -4.70
N SER A 12 -12.00 -7.63 -3.63
CA SER A 12 -12.05 -6.61 -2.59
C SER A 12 -10.66 -6.53 -1.97
N ALA A 13 -9.89 -5.53 -2.39
CA ALA A 13 -8.60 -5.24 -1.81
C ALA A 13 -8.76 -5.07 -0.30
N GLN A 14 -8.06 -5.88 0.50
CA GLN A 14 -8.15 -5.82 1.96
C GLN A 14 -7.60 -4.48 2.48
N MET A 15 -6.63 -3.91 1.75
CA MET A 15 -6.03 -2.61 2.02
C MET A 15 -6.48 -1.57 0.99
N VAL A 16 -6.86 -0.38 1.46
CA VAL A 16 -7.07 0.80 0.62
C VAL A 16 -6.08 1.87 1.01
N GLY A 17 -5.34 2.39 0.04
CA GLY A 17 -4.31 3.38 0.28
C GLY A 17 -3.97 4.21 -0.95
N GLY A 18 -3.02 5.12 -0.75
CA GLY A 18 -2.54 6.02 -1.79
C GLY A 18 -1.50 7.01 -1.26
N PHE A 19 -0.85 7.70 -2.20
CA PHE A 19 0.05 8.80 -1.90
C PHE A 19 -0.73 10.09 -1.73
N GLN A 20 -0.38 10.87 -0.72
CA GLN A 20 -0.99 12.16 -0.44
C GLN A 20 0.07 13.14 0.05
N GLN A 21 -0.11 14.43 -0.26
CA GLN A 21 0.75 15.48 0.27
C GLN A 21 0.28 15.86 1.67
N GLY A 22 1.20 15.82 2.64
CA GLY A 22 0.98 16.31 3.99
C GLY A 22 1.09 17.82 4.09
N ASN A 23 0.66 18.38 5.22
CA ASN A 23 0.70 19.82 5.50
C ASN A 23 2.12 20.40 5.57
N ASP A 24 3.13 19.56 5.78
CA ASP A 24 4.56 19.90 5.73
C ASP A 24 5.12 19.96 4.30
N GLY A 25 4.27 19.73 3.29
CA GLY A 25 4.65 19.73 1.87
C GLY A 25 5.28 18.42 1.40
N HIS A 26 5.50 17.46 2.29
CA HIS A 26 6.06 16.15 1.94
C HIS A 26 4.98 15.16 1.50
N ILE A 27 5.37 14.18 0.70
CA ILE A 27 4.47 13.09 0.30
C ILE A 27 4.52 12.00 1.36
N TYR A 28 3.35 11.44 1.67
CA TYR A 28 3.17 10.28 2.54
C TYR A 28 2.36 9.23 1.79
N PHE A 29 2.74 7.96 1.98
CA PHE A 29 1.84 6.87 1.65
C PHE A 29 0.98 6.57 2.87
N VAL A 30 -0.32 6.41 2.68
CA VAL A 30 -1.27 6.01 3.74
C VAL A 30 -2.08 4.84 3.24
N ALA A 31 -2.23 3.80 4.07
CA ALA A 31 -3.07 2.66 3.77
C ALA A 31 -3.82 2.16 5.01
N ASN A 32 -5.07 1.78 4.81
CA ASN A 32 -5.99 1.34 5.85
C ASN A 32 -6.55 -0.04 5.52
N ASN A 33 -6.66 -0.89 6.54
CA ASN A 33 -7.40 -2.13 6.50
C ASN A 33 -8.89 -1.81 6.49
N GLN A 34 -9.56 -2.10 5.37
CA GLN A 34 -11.01 -1.92 5.24
C GLN A 34 -11.81 -3.18 5.58
N THR A 35 -11.14 -4.23 6.03
CA THR A 35 -11.77 -5.46 6.49
C THR A 35 -12.02 -5.43 7.99
N GLY A 36 -12.97 -6.24 8.45
CA GLY A 36 -13.17 -6.53 9.87
C GLY A 36 -12.19 -7.54 10.46
N ALA A 37 -11.13 -7.90 9.74
CA ALA A 37 -10.22 -9.00 10.09
C ALA A 37 -8.80 -8.52 10.44
N THR A 38 -8.13 -9.29 11.29
CA THR A 38 -6.69 -9.16 11.52
C THR A 38 -5.93 -10.03 10.53
N PHE A 39 -4.89 -9.49 9.89
CA PHE A 39 -4.01 -10.27 9.00
C PHE A 39 -2.60 -9.68 8.94
N ASN A 40 -1.65 -10.51 8.51
CA ASN A 40 -0.27 -10.08 8.31
C ASN A 40 -0.05 -9.64 6.86
N ILE A 41 0.73 -8.59 6.69
CA ILE A 41 1.22 -8.10 5.40
C ILE A 41 2.73 -7.92 5.44
N GLN A 42 3.36 -7.97 4.28
CA GLN A 42 4.68 -7.41 4.05
C GLN A 42 4.53 -6.12 3.24
N ILE A 43 5.09 -5.04 3.76
CA ILE A 43 5.18 -3.75 3.08
C ILE A 43 6.54 -3.70 2.42
N VAL A 44 6.58 -3.40 1.12
CA VAL A 44 7.81 -3.30 0.33
C VAL A 44 7.82 -1.98 -0.40
N ALA A 45 8.83 -1.14 -0.16
CA ALA A 45 9.06 0.08 -0.94
C ALA A 45 10.27 -0.08 -1.85
N ALA A 46 10.10 0.40 -3.07
CA ALA A 46 11.15 0.45 -4.07
C ALA A 46 11.25 1.83 -4.69
N SER A 47 12.47 2.36 -4.71
CA SER A 47 12.87 3.60 -5.38
C SER A 47 14.08 3.28 -6.26
N THR A 48 14.45 4.18 -7.16
CA THR A 48 15.63 4.04 -8.02
C THR A 48 16.95 3.94 -7.26
N ASP A 49 16.99 4.45 -6.03
CA ASP A 49 18.21 4.61 -5.21
C ASP A 49 18.15 3.86 -3.87
N ARG A 50 16.98 3.33 -3.47
CA ARG A 50 16.83 2.59 -2.20
C ARG A 50 15.62 1.68 -2.22
N ASN A 51 15.69 0.62 -1.41
CA ASN A 51 14.58 -0.29 -1.12
C ASN A 51 14.47 -0.48 0.39
N ASN A 52 13.26 -0.73 0.90
CA ASN A 52 13.06 -1.14 2.29
C ASN A 52 11.79 -2.02 2.40
N SER A 53 11.72 -2.85 3.43
CA SER A 53 10.55 -3.67 3.69
C SER A 53 10.37 -3.98 5.16
N GLU A 54 9.11 -4.12 5.59
CA GLU A 54 8.77 -4.61 6.93
C GLU A 54 7.52 -5.48 6.91
N THR A 55 7.42 -6.41 7.86
CA THR A 55 6.21 -7.19 8.09
C THR A 55 5.38 -6.51 9.18
N LYS A 56 4.07 -6.43 8.97
CA LYS A 56 3.15 -5.80 9.92
C LYS A 56 1.86 -6.61 10.07
N THR A 57 1.38 -6.71 11.29
CA THR A 57 0.02 -7.20 11.59
C THR A 57 -0.95 -6.03 11.51
N MET A 58 -1.94 -6.13 10.62
CA MET A 58 -3.01 -5.18 10.46
C MET A 58 -4.19 -5.59 11.33
N THR A 59 -4.60 -4.72 12.25
CA THR A 59 -5.82 -4.90 13.04
C THR A 59 -7.05 -4.42 12.26
N PRO A 60 -8.28 -4.82 12.64
CA PRO A 60 -9.51 -4.30 12.04
C PRO A 60 -9.54 -2.78 12.13
N ASN A 61 -9.88 -2.10 11.03
CA ASN A 61 -9.85 -0.63 10.90
C ASN A 61 -8.48 0.01 11.18
N GLY A 62 -7.42 -0.79 11.30
CA GLY A 62 -6.06 -0.31 11.51
C GLY A 62 -5.47 0.24 10.21
N GLY A 63 -4.49 1.12 10.34
CA GLY A 63 -3.80 1.70 9.20
C GLY A 63 -2.33 1.91 9.48
N PHE A 64 -1.61 2.33 8.44
CA PHE A 64 -0.26 2.82 8.56
C PHE A 64 -0.02 3.96 7.59
N TYR A 65 0.99 4.75 7.90
CA TYR A 65 1.52 5.75 6.99
C TYR A 65 3.04 5.68 6.99
N LEU A 66 3.64 6.04 5.86
CA LEU A 66 5.08 6.05 5.65
C LEU A 66 5.48 7.34 4.96
N GLY A 67 6.53 7.99 5.47
CA GLY A 67 7.03 9.24 4.92
C GLY A 67 8.25 9.77 5.67
N PRO A 68 8.62 11.04 5.48
CA PRO A 68 9.84 11.62 6.05
C PRO A 68 9.91 11.64 7.58
N THR A 69 8.76 11.79 8.24
CA THR A 69 8.66 11.88 9.70
C THR A 69 8.47 10.53 10.39
N THR A 70 8.28 9.45 9.61
CA THR A 70 8.20 8.09 10.16
C THR A 70 9.60 7.50 10.35
N PRO A 71 9.77 6.39 11.09
CA PRO A 71 11.07 5.76 11.27
C PRO A 71 11.79 5.42 9.96
N TRP A 72 11.04 5.18 8.87
CA TRP A 72 11.60 4.92 7.55
C TRP A 72 12.28 6.15 6.92
N ARG A 73 11.93 7.37 7.37
CA ARG A 73 12.41 8.65 6.84
C ARG A 73 12.36 8.68 5.30
N TRP A 74 11.24 8.18 4.76
CA TRP A 74 11.10 7.97 3.33
C TRP A 74 10.55 9.22 2.63
N TYR A 75 11.42 9.98 1.99
CA TYR A 75 11.05 11.00 1.00
C TYR A 75 10.60 10.34 -0.31
N TRP A 76 9.29 10.21 -0.52
CA TRP A 76 8.72 9.68 -1.75
C TRP A 76 8.89 10.64 -2.92
N LYS A 77 9.16 10.09 -4.10
CA LYS A 77 9.29 10.84 -5.37
C LYS A 77 8.60 10.10 -6.51
N ARG A 78 8.34 10.84 -7.60
CA ARG A 78 7.66 10.30 -8.79
C ARG A 78 8.32 9.01 -9.27
N GLY A 79 7.52 7.96 -9.42
CA GLY A 79 7.95 6.65 -9.89
C GLY A 79 8.36 5.68 -8.78
N ASP A 80 8.48 6.14 -7.52
CA ASP A 80 8.62 5.24 -6.38
C ASP A 80 7.39 4.33 -6.27
N LYS A 81 7.60 3.13 -5.77
CA LYS A 81 6.55 2.12 -5.62
C LYS A 81 6.48 1.66 -4.19
N ILE A 82 5.26 1.37 -3.76
CA ILE A 82 5.01 0.62 -2.54
C ILE A 82 4.05 -0.52 -2.83
N SER A 83 4.41 -1.70 -2.37
CA SER A 83 3.62 -2.91 -2.50
C SER A 83 3.25 -3.43 -1.12
N VAL A 84 1.99 -3.79 -0.96
CA VAL A 84 1.52 -4.62 0.16
C VAL A 84 1.36 -6.03 -0.37
N VAL A 85 2.12 -6.97 0.20
CA VAL A 85 2.06 -8.39 -0.13
C VAL A 85 1.34 -9.12 1.00
N TYR A 86 0.29 -9.85 0.66
CA TYR A 86 -0.51 -10.64 1.58
C TYR A 86 0.12 -12.03 1.78
N ALA A 87 -0.25 -12.72 2.87
CA ALA A 87 0.29 -14.04 3.19
C ALA A 87 0.03 -15.11 2.10
N ASN A 88 -1.00 -14.91 1.27
CA ASN A 88 -1.33 -15.79 0.14
C ASN A 88 -0.53 -15.47 -1.15
N GLY A 89 0.44 -14.55 -1.08
CA GLY A 89 1.28 -14.13 -2.20
C GLY A 89 0.64 -13.10 -3.14
N GLN A 90 -0.64 -12.78 -2.97
CA GLN A 90 -1.25 -11.66 -3.70
C GLN A 90 -0.63 -10.35 -3.24
N SER A 91 -0.62 -9.36 -4.13
CA SER A 91 -0.12 -8.03 -3.77
C SER A 91 -0.91 -6.93 -4.43
N GLN A 92 -0.83 -5.76 -3.82
CA GLN A 92 -1.33 -4.51 -4.35
C GLN A 92 -0.21 -3.49 -4.34
N THR A 93 -0.07 -2.75 -5.43
CA THR A 93 1.02 -1.80 -5.61
C THR A 93 0.47 -0.43 -5.94
N TRP A 94 1.05 0.59 -5.33
CA TRP A 94 0.82 1.99 -5.64
C TRP A 94 2.12 2.62 -6.14
N VAL A 95 1.98 3.59 -7.04
CA VAL A 95 3.09 4.37 -7.61
C VAL A 95 2.91 5.83 -7.20
N CYS A 96 3.98 6.43 -6.72
CA CYS A 96 4.04 7.84 -6.32
C CYS A 96 4.19 8.78 -7.52
#